data_AF-A0A8S1PLA0-F1
#
_entry.id   AF-A0A8S1PLA0-F1
#
_cell.length_a   1.000
_cell.length_b   1.000
_cell.length_c   1.000
_cell.angle_alpha   90.00
_cell.angle_beta   90.00
_cell.angle_gamma   90.00
#
_symmetry.space_group_name_H-M   'P 1'
#
loop_
_entity.id
_entity.type
_entity.pdbx_description
1 polymer ?
#
loop_
_entity_poly.entity_id
_entity_poly.type
_entity_poly.pdbx_seq_one_letter_code
_entity_poly.pdbx_strand_id
1 'polypeptide(L)'
;MSSENKEIIEDKIYRQQNQMDQLARKSFIMKKIEQPKDEHELQLLKRIQKARYEREETKIIQSHRISSPQFWQVFMKRHYDLGAWLLLDVTTNFALYFFDTIRVRTQAQNKYMDISHFNQNNVKNLPIYSGLHYKLSYIILSDILRNFTNKVRYQMFMDPSSQFYNYNQLSKILIQGLIAETTITTLLLPIEIRKMIVQMGSFDANLNHYLKSYMRCYFPALIRDSLFFVSHSITYNLLMYGDHYLSALFRSGEFTPPPTILRGERERKFTCILGSLGVSILLTNPFDVLVTKLATQRNETYTNPFQAFKFIVSQEGWSKIIASAISQRIGFYFLKGLVFFSYQDRVYQMFHDAFSYE
;
A
#
# COMPACT_ATOMS: atom_id res chain seq x y z
N MET A 1 14.47 32.17 7.36
CA MET A 1 13.31 32.68 6.59
C MET A 1 13.13 34.14 6.94
N SER A 2 13.20 35.04 5.96
CA SER A 2 12.97 36.48 6.19
C SER A 2 11.55 36.73 6.70
N SER A 3 11.35 37.79 7.48
CA SER A 3 10.05 38.22 8.00
C SER A 3 9.02 38.41 6.89
N GLU A 4 9.43 38.92 5.73
CA GLU A 4 8.61 39.06 4.52
C GLU A 4 7.97 37.74 4.06
N ASN A 5 8.72 36.63 4.08
CA ASN A 5 8.18 35.35 3.63
C ASN A 5 7.15 34.76 4.59
N LYS A 6 7.18 35.13 5.88
CA LYS A 6 6.12 34.76 6.83
C LYS A 6 4.85 35.55 6.57
N GLU A 7 4.98 36.85 6.35
CA GLU A 7 3.86 37.77 6.13
C GLU A 7 3.10 37.43 4.83
N ILE A 8 3.83 37.06 3.77
CA ILE A 8 3.23 36.59 2.50
C ILE A 8 2.48 35.27 2.67
N ILE A 9 2.98 34.36 3.51
CA ILE A 9 2.32 33.07 3.78
C ILE A 9 1.07 33.29 4.65
N GLU A 10 1.15 34.13 5.66
CA GLU A 10 0.03 34.49 6.54
C GLU A 10 -1.08 35.20 5.75
N ASP A 11 -0.75 36.12 4.85
CA ASP A 11 -1.72 36.80 3.99
C ASP A 11 -2.36 35.83 2.98
N LYS A 12 -1.61 34.85 2.44
CA LYS A 12 -2.19 33.79 1.60
C LYS A 12 -3.15 32.89 2.37
N ILE A 13 -2.79 32.51 3.60
CA ILE A 13 -3.66 31.70 4.48
C ILE A 13 -4.93 32.49 4.79
N TYR A 14 -4.79 33.77 5.15
CA TYR A 14 -5.92 34.65 5.48
C TYR A 14 -6.86 34.86 4.29
N ARG A 15 -6.33 35.05 3.08
CA ARG A 15 -7.13 35.15 1.85
C ARG A 15 -7.86 33.85 1.52
N GLN A 16 -7.21 32.69 1.66
CA GLN A 16 -7.87 31.40 1.48
C GLN A 16 -8.97 31.17 2.52
N GLN A 17 -8.75 31.60 3.76
CA GLN A 17 -9.70 31.48 4.85
C GLN A 17 -10.93 32.37 4.62
N ASN A 18 -10.73 33.60 4.16
CA ASN A 18 -11.82 34.50 3.77
C ASN A 18 -12.59 34.00 2.54
N GLN A 19 -11.94 33.41 1.54
CA GLN A 19 -12.63 32.80 0.41
C GLN A 19 -13.49 31.60 0.85
N MET A 20 -12.97 30.77 1.74
CA MET A 20 -13.72 29.65 2.33
C MET A 20 -14.89 30.12 3.20
N ASP A 21 -14.73 31.18 3.96
CA ASP A 21 -15.79 31.76 4.80
C ASP A 21 -16.87 32.46 3.96
N GLN A 22 -16.49 33.09 2.84
CA GLN A 22 -17.43 33.62 1.87
C GLN A 22 -18.22 32.51 1.17
N LEU A 23 -17.57 31.41 0.77
CA LEU A 23 -18.25 30.22 0.23
C LEU A 23 -19.17 29.59 1.28
N ALA A 24 -18.74 29.56 2.54
CA ALA A 24 -19.50 29.07 3.67
C ALA A 24 -20.74 29.93 3.96
N ARG A 25 -20.64 31.25 3.88
CA ARG A 25 -21.76 32.19 4.03
C ARG A 25 -22.70 32.11 2.84
N LYS A 26 -22.19 32.02 1.61
CA LYS A 26 -23.01 31.77 0.41
C LYS A 26 -23.79 30.45 0.53
N SER A 27 -23.16 29.38 1.05
CA SER A 27 -23.86 28.12 1.32
C SER A 27 -24.91 28.22 2.43
N PHE A 28 -24.72 29.12 3.40
CA PHE A 28 -25.67 29.33 4.51
C PHE A 28 -26.87 30.17 4.05
N ILE A 29 -26.64 31.13 3.16
CA ILE A 29 -27.68 31.91 2.47
C ILE A 29 -28.47 30.99 1.52
N MET A 30 -27.81 30.08 0.80
CA MET A 30 -28.47 29.02 0.00
C MET A 30 -29.23 28.02 0.88
N LYS A 31 -28.81 27.76 2.12
CA LYS A 31 -29.58 26.93 3.06
C LYS A 31 -30.92 27.55 3.48
N LYS A 32 -31.06 28.87 3.31
CA LYS A 32 -32.28 29.63 3.66
C LYS A 32 -33.14 29.94 2.42
N ILE A 33 -32.62 29.71 1.22
CA ILE A 33 -33.27 30.01 -0.06
C ILE A 33 -32.92 28.86 -1.02
N GLU A 34 -33.91 28.01 -1.28
CA GLU A 34 -33.95 26.94 -2.29
C GLU A 34 -33.50 25.52 -1.85
N GLN A 35 -34.39 24.56 -2.10
CA GLN A 35 -34.01 23.15 -2.24
C GLN A 35 -32.96 23.06 -3.36
N PRO A 36 -31.89 22.25 -3.18
CA PRO A 36 -30.82 22.14 -4.17
C PRO A 36 -31.42 21.77 -5.53
N LYS A 37 -31.15 22.59 -6.55
CA LYS A 37 -31.76 22.46 -7.89
C LYS A 37 -31.13 21.32 -8.70
N ASP A 38 -29.95 20.84 -8.30
CA ASP A 38 -29.18 19.86 -9.04
C ASP A 38 -28.40 18.89 -8.12
N GLU A 39 -28.17 17.65 -8.57
CA GLU A 39 -27.51 16.59 -7.80
C GLU A 39 -26.05 16.96 -7.45
N HIS A 40 -25.41 17.72 -8.33
CA HIS A 40 -24.06 18.24 -8.14
C HIS A 40 -23.97 19.22 -6.96
N GLU A 41 -24.99 20.08 -6.77
CA GLU A 41 -25.03 21.07 -5.69
C GLU A 41 -25.26 20.39 -4.33
N LEU A 42 -26.12 19.37 -4.30
CA LEU A 42 -26.32 18.53 -3.12
C LEU A 42 -25.02 17.80 -2.71
N GLN A 43 -24.27 17.26 -3.67
CA GLN A 43 -22.99 16.63 -3.41
C GLN A 43 -21.95 17.62 -2.87
N LEU A 44 -21.90 18.84 -3.41
CA LEU A 44 -21.00 19.89 -2.93
C LEU A 44 -21.33 20.29 -1.48
N LEU A 45 -22.62 20.47 -1.15
CA LEU A 45 -23.07 20.78 0.21
C LEU A 45 -22.72 19.68 1.22
N LYS A 46 -22.91 18.40 0.83
CA LYS A 46 -22.47 17.25 1.65
C LYS A 46 -20.96 17.28 1.91
N ARG A 47 -20.14 17.65 0.91
CA ARG A 47 -18.67 17.81 1.09
C ARG A 47 -18.32 18.95 2.02
N ILE A 48 -18.96 20.11 1.89
CA ILE A 48 -18.70 21.27 2.76
C ILE A 48 -19.06 20.93 4.21
N GLN A 49 -20.19 20.26 4.44
CA GLN A 49 -20.58 19.80 5.78
C GLN A 49 -19.58 18.78 6.33
N LYS A 50 -19.21 17.77 5.55
CA LYS A 50 -18.19 16.78 5.94
C LYS A 50 -16.85 17.44 6.28
N ALA A 51 -16.39 18.38 5.46
CA ALA A 51 -15.14 19.10 5.69
C ALA A 51 -15.18 19.99 6.95
N ARG A 52 -16.34 20.59 7.26
CA ARG A 52 -16.52 21.35 8.51
C ARG A 52 -16.47 20.42 9.72
N TYR A 53 -17.21 19.31 9.67
CA TYR A 53 -17.21 18.31 10.72
C TYR A 53 -15.80 17.76 10.97
N GLU A 54 -15.06 17.42 9.91
CA GLU A 54 -13.65 16.98 10.01
C GLU A 54 -12.72 18.04 10.62
N ARG A 55 -12.96 19.33 10.34
CA ARG A 55 -12.19 20.44 10.94
C ARG A 55 -12.50 20.60 12.42
N GLU A 56 -13.77 20.49 12.81
CA GLU A 56 -14.19 20.53 14.21
C GLU A 56 -13.61 19.35 15.00
N GLU A 57 -13.68 18.13 14.47
CA GLU A 57 -13.00 16.97 15.06
C GLU A 57 -11.48 17.16 15.15
N THR A 58 -10.85 17.76 14.13
CA THR A 58 -9.39 18.03 14.18
C THR A 58 -9.05 19.00 15.31
N LYS A 59 -9.87 20.03 15.53
CA LYS A 59 -9.69 20.96 16.66
C LYS A 59 -9.86 20.26 18.00
N ILE A 60 -10.83 19.35 18.11
CA ILE A 60 -11.04 18.52 19.31
C ILE A 60 -9.83 17.60 19.53
N ILE A 61 -9.31 16.93 18.50
CA ILE A 61 -8.12 16.09 18.65
C ILE A 61 -6.91 16.92 19.10
N GLN A 62 -6.72 18.12 18.52
CA GLN A 62 -5.61 19.02 18.86
C GLN A 62 -5.71 19.60 20.27
N SER A 63 -6.91 19.71 20.85
CA SER A 63 -7.08 20.21 22.21
C SER A 63 -6.76 19.17 23.30
N HIS A 64 -6.73 17.88 22.94
CA HIS A 64 -6.41 16.80 23.87
C HIS A 64 -4.93 16.43 23.84
N ARG A 65 -4.35 16.15 25.00
CA ARG A 65 -2.97 15.61 25.08
C ARG A 65 -2.95 14.18 24.54
N ILE A 66 -1.89 13.79 23.84
CA ILE A 66 -1.70 12.43 23.29
C ILE A 66 -1.78 11.35 24.38
N SER A 67 -1.38 11.67 25.61
CA SER A 67 -1.47 10.75 26.75
C SER A 67 -2.91 10.57 27.29
N SER A 68 -3.86 11.40 26.88
CA SER A 68 -5.23 11.33 27.37
C SER A 68 -6.03 10.21 26.67
N PRO A 69 -6.84 9.43 27.40
CA PRO A 69 -7.69 8.41 26.80
C PRO A 69 -8.69 8.98 25.77
N GLN A 70 -9.19 10.19 26.02
CA GLN A 70 -10.12 10.90 25.14
C GLN A 70 -9.51 11.20 23.77
N PHE A 71 -8.21 11.56 23.70
CA PHE A 71 -7.49 11.72 22.43
C PHE A 71 -7.59 10.44 21.59
N TRP A 72 -7.30 9.29 22.20
CA TRP A 72 -7.32 8.01 21.50
C TRP A 72 -8.73 7.58 21.08
N GLN A 73 -9.75 7.87 21.90
CA GLN A 73 -11.15 7.62 21.51
C GLN A 73 -11.53 8.42 20.26
N VAL A 74 -11.30 9.74 20.25
CA VAL A 74 -11.64 10.59 19.09
C VAL A 74 -10.79 10.23 17.87
N PHE A 75 -9.49 9.97 18.06
CA PHE A 75 -8.60 9.54 16.99
C PHE A 75 -9.05 8.22 16.35
N MET A 76 -9.37 7.22 17.17
CA MET A 76 -9.82 5.91 16.69
C MET A 76 -11.22 5.98 16.10
N LYS A 77 -12.14 6.80 16.64
CA LYS A 77 -13.45 7.07 16.04
C LYS A 77 -13.33 7.67 14.63
N ARG A 78 -12.35 8.55 14.41
CA ARG A 78 -12.08 9.14 13.08
C ARG A 78 -11.35 8.19 12.13
N HIS A 79 -10.59 7.24 12.65
CA HIS A 79 -9.70 6.38 11.89
C HIS A 79 -9.93 4.89 12.16
N TYR A 80 -11.17 4.50 12.46
CA TYR A 80 -11.48 3.12 12.83
C TYR A 80 -11.15 2.15 11.67
N ASP A 81 -11.32 2.59 10.42
CA ASP A 81 -10.90 1.85 9.22
C ASP A 81 -9.40 1.51 9.25
N LEU A 82 -8.56 2.47 9.65
CA LEU A 82 -7.11 2.26 9.77
C LEU A 82 -6.80 1.29 10.92
N GLY A 83 -7.49 1.43 12.05
CA GLY A 83 -7.34 0.53 13.20
C GLY A 83 -7.70 -0.92 12.86
N ALA A 84 -8.84 -1.12 12.18
CA ALA A 84 -9.30 -2.42 11.71
C ALA A 84 -8.30 -3.05 10.72
N TRP A 85 -7.83 -2.25 9.75
CA TRP A 85 -6.86 -2.70 8.75
C TRP A 85 -5.52 -3.08 9.37
N LEU A 86 -4.99 -2.23 10.26
CA LEU A 86 -3.74 -2.49 11.00
C LEU A 86 -3.84 -3.74 11.85
N LEU A 87 -4.94 -3.94 12.60
CA LEU A 87 -5.11 -5.14 13.42
C LEU A 87 -5.07 -6.39 12.55
N LEU A 88 -5.82 -6.39 11.44
CA LEU A 88 -5.87 -7.52 10.53
C LEU A 88 -4.52 -7.77 9.86
N ASP A 89 -3.81 -6.72 9.44
CA ASP A 89 -2.53 -6.90 8.75
C ASP A 89 -1.42 -7.34 9.72
N VAL A 90 -1.33 -6.75 10.90
CA VAL A 90 -0.35 -7.14 11.95
C VAL A 90 -0.56 -8.58 12.38
N THR A 91 -1.80 -8.97 12.71
CA THR A 91 -2.10 -10.34 13.16
C THR A 91 -1.81 -11.37 12.07
N THR A 92 -2.21 -11.07 10.83
CA THR A 92 -1.99 -11.97 9.69
C THR A 92 -0.51 -12.13 9.37
N ASN A 93 0.26 -11.03 9.36
CA ASN A 93 1.70 -11.11 9.11
C ASN A 93 2.46 -11.75 10.26
N PHE A 94 2.00 -11.60 11.50
CA PHE A 94 2.57 -12.32 12.64
C PHE A 94 2.39 -13.83 12.46
N ALA A 95 1.16 -14.28 12.15
CA ALA A 95 0.85 -15.69 11.96
C ALA A 95 1.60 -16.30 10.75
N LEU A 96 1.68 -15.56 9.65
CA LEU A 96 2.28 -16.02 8.38
C LEU A 96 3.76 -15.67 8.24
N TYR A 97 4.41 -15.12 9.28
CA TYR A 97 5.78 -14.62 9.19
C TYR A 97 6.79 -15.70 8.74
N PHE A 98 6.54 -16.95 9.12
CA PHE A 98 7.40 -18.06 8.75
C PHE A 98 7.55 -18.23 7.23
N PHE A 99 6.51 -17.93 6.44
CA PHE A 99 6.61 -17.95 4.97
C PHE A 99 7.63 -16.95 4.47
N ASP A 100 7.66 -15.74 5.05
CA ASP A 100 8.61 -14.70 4.66
C ASP A 100 10.04 -15.10 5.01
N THR A 101 10.27 -15.68 6.19
CA THR A 101 11.60 -16.16 6.59
C THR A 101 12.09 -17.31 5.70
N ILE A 102 11.25 -18.32 5.44
CA ILE A 102 11.61 -19.43 4.54
C ILE A 102 11.90 -18.87 3.15
N ARG A 103 11.06 -17.94 2.64
CA ARG A 103 11.26 -17.30 1.35
C ARG A 103 12.62 -16.62 1.23
N VAL A 104 12.94 -15.72 2.16
CA VAL A 104 14.20 -14.95 2.13
C VAL A 104 15.39 -15.90 2.18
N ARG A 105 15.36 -16.90 3.06
CA ARG A 105 16.40 -17.92 3.18
C ARG A 105 16.60 -18.71 1.89
N THR A 106 15.52 -19.18 1.28
CA THR A 106 15.57 -19.94 0.01
C THR A 106 16.05 -19.08 -1.16
N GLN A 107 15.65 -17.81 -1.24
CA GLN A 107 16.09 -16.89 -2.29
C GLN A 107 17.57 -16.51 -2.14
N ALA A 108 18.02 -16.20 -0.92
CA ALA A 108 19.38 -15.79 -0.63
C ALA A 108 20.39 -16.90 -0.97
N GLN A 109 20.08 -18.15 -0.64
CA GLN A 109 20.97 -19.29 -0.86
C GLN A 109 21.47 -19.36 -2.31
N ASN A 110 22.77 -19.54 -2.49
CA ASN A 110 23.40 -19.86 -3.75
C ASN A 110 24.17 -21.19 -3.58
N LYS A 111 23.96 -22.12 -4.52
CA LYS A 111 24.50 -23.49 -4.44
C LYS A 111 26.01 -23.56 -4.67
N TYR A 112 26.56 -22.65 -5.48
CA TYR A 112 27.94 -22.68 -5.97
C TYR A 112 28.87 -21.76 -5.18
N MET A 113 28.33 -20.68 -4.65
CA MET A 113 29.03 -19.77 -3.76
C MET A 113 28.09 -19.39 -2.63
N ASP A 114 28.54 -19.46 -1.37
CA ASP A 114 27.79 -18.89 -0.25
C ASP A 114 27.97 -17.36 -0.25
N ILE A 115 27.42 -16.72 -1.30
CA ILE A 115 27.43 -15.26 -1.44
C ILE A 115 26.56 -14.64 -0.34
N SER A 116 25.51 -15.37 0.04
CA SER A 116 24.68 -15.12 1.20
C SER A 116 25.37 -15.60 2.48
N HIS A 117 24.98 -15.08 3.63
CA HIS A 117 25.45 -15.55 4.94
C HIS A 117 24.98 -16.99 5.33
N PHE A 118 24.52 -17.82 4.39
CA PHE A 118 23.61 -18.91 4.69
C PHE A 118 24.25 -20.07 5.48
N ASN A 119 25.36 -20.62 5.00
CA ASN A 119 26.04 -21.73 5.69
C ASN A 119 26.91 -21.23 6.84
N GLN A 120 27.56 -20.08 6.68
CA GLN A 120 28.46 -19.52 7.68
C GLN A 120 27.76 -19.07 8.96
N ASN A 121 26.57 -18.45 8.85
CA ASN A 121 25.82 -17.97 10.02
C ASN A 121 24.91 -19.05 10.63
N ASN A 122 25.08 -20.32 10.27
CA ASN A 122 24.19 -21.41 10.68
C ASN A 122 22.70 -21.03 10.53
N VAL A 123 22.33 -20.45 9.39
CA VAL A 123 20.99 -19.88 9.16
C VAL A 123 19.88 -20.92 9.35
N LYS A 124 20.20 -22.20 9.14
CA LYS A 124 19.30 -23.33 9.44
C LYS A 124 18.87 -23.40 10.91
N ASN A 125 19.74 -23.00 11.83
CA ASN A 125 19.51 -23.03 13.28
C ASN A 125 18.89 -21.73 13.80
N LEU A 126 18.81 -20.68 12.97
CA LEU A 126 18.22 -19.41 13.38
C LEU A 126 16.70 -19.53 13.54
N PRO A 127 16.12 -18.91 14.58
CA PRO A 127 14.68 -18.88 14.78
C PRO A 127 13.93 -18.39 13.53
N ILE A 128 12.78 -19.02 13.25
CA ILE A 128 11.90 -18.65 12.13
C ILE A 128 11.39 -17.21 12.28
N TYR A 129 11.28 -16.71 13.51
CA TYR A 129 10.81 -15.36 13.83
C TYR A 129 11.92 -14.30 13.92
N SER A 130 13.15 -14.61 13.49
CA SER A 130 14.24 -13.63 13.43
C SER A 130 13.87 -12.45 12.52
N GLY A 131 13.89 -11.23 13.05
CA GLY A 131 13.55 -10.02 12.30
C GLY A 131 12.06 -9.66 12.25
N LEU A 132 11.19 -10.36 13.00
CA LEU A 132 9.75 -10.11 13.04
C LEU A 132 9.41 -8.64 13.33
N HIS A 133 10.10 -8.02 14.30
CA HIS A 133 9.85 -6.62 14.68
C HIS A 133 10.06 -5.66 13.50
N TYR A 134 11.06 -5.86 12.65
CA TYR A 134 11.24 -5.05 11.44
C TYR A 134 10.07 -5.24 10.47
N LYS A 135 9.54 -6.46 10.32
CA LYS A 135 8.37 -6.71 9.48
C LYS A 135 7.13 -6.02 10.04
N LEU A 136 6.90 -6.07 11.35
CA LEU A 136 5.78 -5.39 11.99
C LEU A 136 5.88 -3.87 11.85
N SER A 137 7.06 -3.30 12.10
CA SER A 137 7.31 -1.86 11.87
C SER A 137 7.11 -1.46 10.41
N TYR A 138 7.56 -2.29 9.47
CA TYR A 138 7.34 -2.09 8.04
C TYR A 138 5.84 -2.02 7.72
N ILE A 139 5.04 -2.96 8.22
CA ILE A 139 3.59 -3.01 7.95
C ILE A 139 2.90 -1.78 8.53
N ILE A 140 3.12 -1.48 9.82
CA ILE A 140 2.48 -0.34 10.49
C ILE A 140 2.79 0.96 9.72
N LEU A 141 4.04 1.18 9.36
CA LEU A 141 4.43 2.37 8.60
C LEU A 141 3.87 2.35 7.16
N SER A 142 3.85 1.18 6.50
CA SER A 142 3.27 1.05 5.15
C SER A 142 1.79 1.41 5.16
N ASP A 143 1.03 0.92 6.12
CA ASP A 143 -0.41 1.12 6.21
C ASP A 143 -0.75 2.58 6.51
N ILE A 144 0.01 3.22 7.41
CA ILE A 144 -0.10 4.66 7.69
C ILE A 144 0.21 5.47 6.43
N LEU A 145 1.31 5.16 5.73
CA LEU A 145 1.71 5.87 4.51
C LEU A 145 0.70 5.65 3.39
N ARG A 146 0.17 4.44 3.20
CA ARG A 146 -0.87 4.11 2.22
C ARG A 146 -2.17 4.85 2.52
N ASN A 147 -2.57 4.93 3.77
CA ASN A 147 -3.74 5.72 4.16
C ASN A 147 -3.54 7.21 3.85
N PHE A 148 -2.36 7.75 4.14
CA PHE A 148 -2.02 9.13 3.82
C PHE A 148 -2.01 9.39 2.30
N THR A 149 -1.32 8.55 1.52
CA THR A 149 -1.27 8.71 0.06
C THR A 149 -2.64 8.52 -0.58
N ASN A 150 -3.48 7.61 -0.08
CA ASN A 150 -4.86 7.46 -0.53
C ASN A 150 -5.72 8.69 -0.24
N LYS A 151 -5.56 9.34 0.93
CA LYS A 151 -6.27 10.60 1.23
C LYS A 151 -5.86 11.72 0.28
N VAL A 152 -4.56 11.86 0.02
CA VAL A 152 -4.03 12.83 -0.96
C VAL A 152 -4.58 12.52 -2.37
N ARG A 153 -4.64 11.24 -2.74
CA ARG A 153 -5.23 10.77 -4.01
C ARG A 153 -6.67 11.23 -4.19
N TYR A 154 -7.51 11.02 -3.17
CA TYR A 154 -8.92 11.44 -3.21
C TYR A 154 -9.05 12.96 -3.32
N GLN A 155 -8.19 13.73 -2.65
CA GLN A 155 -8.25 15.19 -2.66
C GLN A 155 -7.80 15.81 -3.98
N MET A 156 -6.81 15.22 -4.64
CA MET A 156 -6.21 15.80 -5.85
C MET A 156 -6.91 15.41 -7.14
N PHE A 157 -7.57 14.24 -7.21
CA PHE A 157 -7.90 13.65 -8.52
C PHE A 157 -9.25 12.95 -8.65
N MET A 158 -9.98 12.73 -7.55
CA MET A 158 -11.33 12.16 -7.63
C MET A 158 -12.33 13.29 -7.73
N ASP A 159 -12.64 13.69 -8.97
CA ASP A 159 -13.86 14.45 -9.26
C ASP A 159 -15.01 13.43 -9.42
N PRO A 160 -15.95 13.31 -8.46
CA PRO A 160 -16.91 12.21 -8.42
C PRO A 160 -18.01 12.31 -9.48
N SER A 161 -18.07 13.41 -10.24
CA SER A 161 -18.87 13.52 -11.47
C SER A 161 -18.31 12.65 -12.61
N SER A 162 -17.03 12.30 -12.55
CA SER A 162 -16.40 11.37 -13.47
C SER A 162 -16.45 9.97 -12.85
N GLN A 163 -17.57 9.28 -13.04
CA GLN A 163 -17.60 7.83 -12.82
C GLN A 163 -16.82 7.15 -13.96
N PHE A 164 -15.97 6.18 -13.60
CA PHE A 164 -15.32 5.05 -14.31
C PHE A 164 -15.25 4.90 -15.85
N TYR A 165 -15.69 5.85 -16.66
CA TYR A 165 -15.97 5.65 -18.09
C TYR A 165 -14.84 6.07 -19.03
N ASN A 166 -13.74 6.62 -18.51
CA ASN A 166 -12.69 7.20 -19.34
C ASN A 166 -11.36 6.50 -19.12
N TYR A 167 -10.68 6.06 -20.19
CA TYR A 167 -9.29 5.54 -20.13
C TYR A 167 -8.34 6.49 -19.38
N ASN A 168 -8.66 7.78 -19.39
CA ASN A 168 -7.99 8.84 -18.63
C ASN A 168 -8.06 8.65 -17.09
N GLN A 169 -8.99 7.86 -16.56
CA GLN A 169 -9.08 7.59 -15.12
C GLN A 169 -8.21 6.42 -14.67
N LEU A 170 -8.19 5.31 -15.43
CA LEU A 170 -7.31 4.20 -15.12
C LEU A 170 -5.84 4.67 -15.16
N SER A 171 -5.47 5.47 -16.16
CA SER A 171 -4.13 6.07 -16.23
C SER A 171 -3.84 6.98 -15.02
N LYS A 172 -4.78 7.82 -14.60
CA LYS A 172 -4.64 8.65 -13.38
C LYS A 172 -4.45 7.80 -12.12
N ILE A 173 -5.26 6.76 -11.94
CA ILE A 173 -5.17 5.81 -10.83
C ILE A 173 -3.80 5.13 -10.83
N LEU A 174 -3.34 4.68 -12.01
CA LEU A 174 -2.04 4.02 -12.16
C LEU A 174 -0.89 4.97 -11.85
N ILE A 175 -0.89 6.19 -12.39
CA ILE A 175 0.17 7.20 -12.15
C ILE A 175 0.26 7.54 -10.66
N GLN A 176 -0.88 7.79 -10.00
CA GLN A 176 -0.89 8.13 -8.57
C GLN A 176 -0.48 6.96 -7.70
N GLY A 177 -0.97 5.76 -8.02
CA GLY A 177 -0.55 4.55 -7.34
C GLY A 177 0.95 4.33 -7.48
N LEU A 178 1.52 4.55 -8.67
CA LEU A 178 2.96 4.48 -8.89
C LEU A 178 3.75 5.51 -8.06
N ILE A 179 3.28 6.76 -7.95
CA ILE A 179 3.91 7.78 -7.09
C ILE A 179 3.85 7.34 -5.62
N ALA A 180 2.71 6.80 -5.18
CA ALA A 180 2.52 6.31 -3.83
C ALA A 180 3.45 5.12 -3.52
N GLU A 181 3.48 4.10 -4.38
CA GLU A 181 4.34 2.92 -4.24
C GLU A 181 5.82 3.31 -4.27
N THR A 182 6.22 4.23 -5.15
CA THR A 182 7.59 4.74 -5.20
C THR A 182 7.96 5.37 -3.87
N THR A 183 7.11 6.26 -3.34
CA THR A 183 7.35 6.95 -2.06
C THR A 183 7.44 5.97 -0.90
N ILE A 184 6.50 5.02 -0.81
CA ILE A 184 6.48 3.99 0.23
C ILE A 184 7.74 3.12 0.15
N THR A 185 8.11 2.69 -1.04
CA THR A 185 9.31 1.87 -1.27
C THR A 185 10.56 2.62 -0.83
N THR A 186 10.72 3.88 -1.21
CA THR A 186 11.87 4.71 -0.80
C THR A 186 11.99 4.82 0.72
N LEU A 187 10.88 5.01 1.42
CA LEU A 187 10.88 5.18 2.87
C LEU A 187 11.10 3.87 3.62
N LEU A 188 10.59 2.74 3.10
CA LEU A 188 10.53 1.48 3.84
C LEU A 188 11.55 0.43 3.40
N LEU A 189 12.17 0.57 2.23
CA LEU A 189 13.24 -0.31 1.77
C LEU A 189 14.38 -0.48 2.80
N PRO A 190 14.81 0.58 3.54
CA PRO A 190 15.83 0.42 4.57
C PRO A 190 15.42 -0.64 5.63
N ILE A 191 14.18 -0.57 6.12
CA ILE A 191 13.62 -1.53 7.09
C ILE A 191 13.57 -2.94 6.49
N GLU A 192 13.17 -3.06 5.22
CA GLU A 192 13.10 -4.34 4.52
C GLU A 192 14.48 -5.01 4.39
N ILE A 193 15.51 -4.24 4.01
CA ILE A 193 16.89 -4.74 3.90
C ILE A 193 17.39 -5.23 5.27
N ARG A 194 17.15 -4.44 6.34
CA ARG A 194 17.58 -4.83 7.69
C ARG A 194 16.92 -6.14 8.13
N LYS A 195 15.62 -6.31 7.85
CA LYS A 195 14.90 -7.56 8.10
C LYS A 195 15.58 -8.75 7.40
N MET A 196 15.88 -8.62 6.10
CA MET A 196 16.50 -9.71 5.33
C MET A 196 17.88 -10.09 5.88
N ILE A 197 18.70 -9.10 6.23
CA ILE A 197 20.03 -9.29 6.83
C ILE A 197 19.93 -10.06 8.17
N VAL A 198 18.96 -9.70 9.02
CA VAL A 198 18.72 -10.35 10.31
C VAL A 198 18.17 -11.77 10.16
N GLN A 199 17.32 -12.02 9.17
CA GLN A 199 16.84 -13.38 8.83
C GLN A 199 17.98 -14.32 8.39
N MET A 200 19.09 -13.74 7.93
CA MET A 200 20.34 -14.41 7.54
C MET A 200 21.42 -14.38 8.65
N GLY A 201 21.08 -13.91 9.86
CA GLY A 201 21.95 -13.96 11.04
C GLY A 201 23.10 -12.96 11.06
N SER A 202 23.08 -11.94 10.20
CA SER A 202 24.17 -10.95 10.09
C SER A 202 23.83 -9.69 10.89
N PHE A 203 23.88 -9.79 12.22
CA PHE A 203 23.43 -8.71 13.13
C PHE A 203 24.35 -7.48 13.12
N ASP A 204 25.65 -7.69 12.88
CA ASP A 204 26.72 -6.68 13.00
C ASP A 204 27.04 -5.96 11.69
N ALA A 205 26.13 -5.94 10.72
CA ALA A 205 26.35 -5.23 9.47
C ALA A 205 26.55 -3.72 9.71
N ASN A 206 27.73 -3.22 9.37
CA ASN A 206 28.10 -1.80 9.46
C ASN A 206 27.17 -0.91 8.62
N LEU A 207 26.99 0.35 9.02
CA LEU A 207 26.17 1.35 8.31
C LEU A 207 26.56 1.48 6.82
N ASN A 208 27.85 1.38 6.50
CA ASN A 208 28.34 1.43 5.13
C ASN A 208 27.84 0.24 4.27
N HIS A 209 27.82 -0.98 4.84
CA HIS A 209 27.28 -2.15 4.15
C HIS A 209 25.78 -1.98 3.89
N TYR A 210 25.06 -1.41 4.86
CA TYR A 210 23.64 -1.12 4.74
C TYR A 210 23.34 -0.08 3.65
N LEU A 211 24.05 1.05 3.62
CA LEU A 211 23.88 2.09 2.59
C LEU A 211 24.20 1.55 1.19
N LYS A 212 25.27 0.77 1.05
CA LYS A 212 25.59 0.10 -0.22
C LYS A 212 24.48 -0.85 -0.65
N SER A 213 23.95 -1.66 0.27
CA SER A 213 22.85 -2.59 0.01
C SER A 213 21.60 -1.83 -0.42
N TYR A 214 21.26 -0.72 0.24
CA TYR A 214 20.16 0.16 -0.16
C TYR A 214 20.32 0.65 -1.60
N MET A 215 21.47 1.24 -1.93
CA MET A 215 21.71 1.78 -3.28
C MET A 215 21.63 0.70 -4.37
N ARG A 216 22.11 -0.51 -4.09
CA ARG A 216 22.03 -1.65 -5.03
C ARG A 216 20.61 -2.19 -5.19
N CYS A 217 19.84 -2.23 -4.11
CA CYS A 217 18.49 -2.78 -4.10
C CYS A 217 17.42 -1.80 -4.54
N TYR A 218 17.70 -0.48 -4.51
CA TYR A 218 16.69 0.55 -4.73
C TYR A 218 15.97 0.41 -6.06
N PHE A 219 16.71 0.34 -7.17
CA PHE A 219 16.13 0.21 -8.50
C PHE A 219 15.30 -1.08 -8.69
N PRO A 220 15.81 -2.29 -8.39
CA PRO A 220 15.00 -3.50 -8.53
C PRO A 220 13.81 -3.56 -7.55
N ALA A 221 13.91 -2.97 -6.36
CA ALA A 221 12.79 -2.86 -5.43
C ALA A 221 11.69 -1.94 -5.98
N LEU A 222 12.05 -0.79 -6.55
CA LEU A 222 11.09 0.10 -7.22
C LEU A 222 10.35 -0.60 -8.36
N ILE A 223 11.08 -1.34 -9.22
CA ILE A 223 10.45 -2.10 -10.30
C ILE A 223 9.53 -3.18 -9.73
N ARG A 224 9.99 -3.95 -8.73
CA ARG A 224 9.19 -4.99 -8.07
C ARG A 224 7.86 -4.44 -7.58
N ASP A 225 7.88 -3.36 -6.81
CA ASP A 225 6.68 -2.84 -6.14
C ASP A 225 5.76 -2.10 -7.11
N SER A 226 6.32 -1.34 -8.04
CA SER A 226 5.57 -0.68 -9.13
C SER A 226 4.90 -1.71 -10.05
N LEU A 227 5.65 -2.74 -10.46
CA LEU A 227 5.13 -3.81 -11.32
C LEU A 227 4.09 -4.63 -10.59
N PHE A 228 4.26 -4.89 -9.29
CA PHE A 228 3.25 -5.55 -8.47
C PHE A 228 1.93 -4.76 -8.51
N PHE A 229 1.98 -3.46 -8.21
CA PHE A 229 0.80 -2.61 -8.19
C PHE A 229 0.12 -2.50 -9.56
N VAL A 230 0.90 -2.25 -10.63
CA VAL A 230 0.37 -2.09 -11.98
C VAL A 230 -0.25 -3.39 -12.48
N SER A 231 0.49 -4.51 -12.37
CA SER A 231 -0.05 -5.81 -12.79
C SER A 231 -1.28 -6.19 -11.99
N HIS A 232 -1.27 -5.98 -10.67
CA HIS A 232 -2.40 -6.32 -9.82
C HIS A 232 -3.62 -5.50 -10.22
N SER A 233 -3.46 -4.19 -10.37
CA SER A 233 -4.54 -3.27 -10.73
C SER A 233 -5.11 -3.59 -12.11
N ILE A 234 -4.26 -3.78 -13.12
CA ILE A 234 -4.71 -4.09 -14.49
C ILE A 234 -5.40 -5.46 -14.52
N THR A 235 -4.76 -6.51 -13.98
CA THR A 235 -5.34 -7.85 -13.99
C THR A 235 -6.63 -7.90 -13.18
N TYR A 236 -6.72 -7.24 -12.03
CA TYR A 236 -7.96 -7.18 -11.26
C TYR A 236 -9.08 -6.51 -12.05
N ASN A 237 -8.83 -5.33 -12.65
CA ASN A 237 -9.84 -4.63 -13.45
C ASN A 237 -10.27 -5.44 -14.68
N LEU A 238 -9.34 -6.12 -15.34
CA LEU A 238 -9.65 -7.00 -16.47
C LEU A 238 -10.48 -8.22 -16.03
N LEU A 239 -10.16 -8.86 -14.91
CA LEU A 239 -10.94 -10.00 -14.41
C LEU A 239 -12.33 -9.59 -13.91
N MET A 240 -12.43 -8.41 -13.28
CA MET A 240 -13.68 -7.93 -12.70
C MET A 240 -14.61 -7.33 -13.77
N TYR A 241 -14.07 -6.59 -14.74
CA TYR A 241 -14.85 -5.79 -15.68
C TYR A 241 -14.57 -6.12 -17.16
N GLY A 242 -13.76 -7.15 -17.45
CA GLY A 242 -13.37 -7.55 -18.81
C GLY A 242 -14.57 -7.78 -19.74
N ASP A 243 -15.62 -8.44 -19.24
CA ASP A 243 -16.84 -8.70 -20.01
C ASP A 243 -17.51 -7.39 -20.47
N HIS A 244 -17.46 -6.35 -19.63
CA HIS A 244 -18.00 -5.03 -19.96
C HIS A 244 -17.12 -4.31 -20.99
N TYR A 245 -15.79 -4.39 -20.85
CA TYR A 245 -14.88 -3.82 -21.83
C TYR A 245 -15.04 -4.48 -23.21
N LEU A 246 -15.14 -5.81 -23.26
CA LEU A 246 -15.38 -6.56 -24.49
C LEU A 246 -16.76 -6.22 -25.07
N SER A 247 -17.80 -6.20 -24.24
CA SER A 247 -19.15 -5.85 -24.68
C SER A 247 -19.22 -4.43 -25.25
N ALA A 248 -18.52 -3.46 -24.64
CA ALA A 248 -18.44 -2.09 -25.13
C ALA A 248 -17.63 -1.95 -26.43
N LEU A 249 -16.60 -2.78 -26.62
CA LEU A 249 -15.83 -2.84 -27.86
C LEU A 249 -16.65 -3.42 -29.03
N PHE A 250 -17.51 -4.41 -28.76
CA PHE A 250 -18.27 -5.12 -29.80
C PHE A 250 -19.71 -4.63 -29.99
N ARG A 251 -20.32 -3.95 -29.01
CA ARG A 251 -21.64 -3.32 -29.14
C ARG A 251 -21.46 -1.82 -29.23
N SER A 252 -21.60 -1.28 -30.44
CA SER A 252 -21.66 0.15 -30.70
C SER A 252 -22.80 0.80 -29.90
N GLY A 253 -22.47 1.50 -28.81
CA GLY A 253 -23.23 2.67 -28.41
C GLY A 253 -23.74 2.76 -26.97
N GLU A 254 -24.00 1.67 -26.26
CA GLU A 254 -24.56 1.78 -24.90
C GLU A 254 -23.87 0.84 -23.90
N PHE A 255 -22.98 1.43 -23.10
CA PHE A 255 -22.47 0.81 -21.90
C PHE A 255 -23.60 0.73 -20.88
N THR A 256 -24.16 -0.47 -20.68
CA THR A 256 -25.07 -0.72 -19.56
C THR A 256 -24.21 -0.99 -18.32
N PRO A 257 -24.26 -0.14 -17.27
CA PRO A 257 -23.58 -0.44 -16.02
C PRO A 257 -24.12 -1.76 -15.46
N PRO A 258 -23.27 -2.60 -14.83
CA PRO A 258 -23.73 -3.86 -14.28
C PRO A 258 -24.91 -3.62 -13.33
N PRO A 259 -26.01 -4.38 -13.46
CA PRO A 259 -27.11 -4.29 -12.52
C PRO A 259 -26.62 -4.58 -11.10
N THR A 260 -27.18 -3.85 -10.14
CA THR A 260 -26.83 -3.85 -8.73
C THR A 260 -26.81 -5.26 -8.12
N ILE A 261 -25.63 -5.64 -7.63
CA ILE A 261 -25.30 -6.56 -6.52
C ILE A 261 -26.22 -7.78 -6.38
N LEU A 262 -25.90 -8.86 -7.09
CA LEU A 262 -26.40 -10.21 -6.82
C LEU A 262 -25.37 -11.04 -6.05
N ARG A 263 -25.87 -12.02 -5.29
CA ARG A 263 -25.19 -12.90 -4.30
C ARG A 263 -23.91 -13.64 -4.77
N GLY A 264 -23.46 -13.49 -6.02
CA GLY A 264 -22.20 -14.04 -6.56
C GLY A 264 -21.05 -13.03 -6.69
N GLU A 265 -21.27 -11.73 -6.45
CA GLU A 265 -20.22 -10.71 -6.62
C GLU A 265 -19.08 -10.87 -5.60
N ARG A 266 -19.37 -11.39 -4.40
CA ARG A 266 -18.38 -11.60 -3.34
C ARG A 266 -17.36 -12.67 -3.75
N GLU A 267 -17.85 -13.81 -4.23
CA GLU A 267 -17.02 -14.94 -4.71
C GLU A 267 -16.25 -14.56 -5.98
N ARG A 268 -16.89 -13.81 -6.89
CA ARG A 268 -16.21 -13.24 -8.06
C ARG A 268 -15.06 -12.32 -7.63
N LYS A 269 -15.32 -11.35 -6.74
CA LYS A 269 -14.28 -10.44 -6.21
C LYS A 269 -13.13 -11.21 -5.60
N PHE A 270 -13.42 -12.22 -4.77
CA PHE A 270 -12.38 -13.07 -4.19
C PHE A 270 -11.52 -13.74 -5.27
N THR A 271 -12.16 -14.35 -6.26
CA THR A 271 -11.47 -15.03 -7.36
C THR A 271 -10.63 -14.05 -8.20
N CYS A 272 -11.16 -12.85 -8.48
CA CYS A 272 -10.43 -11.80 -9.18
C CYS A 272 -9.23 -11.29 -8.37
N ILE A 273 -9.36 -11.14 -7.04
CA ILE A 273 -8.25 -10.77 -6.14
C ILE A 273 -7.18 -11.86 -6.18
N LEU A 274 -7.55 -13.13 -6.02
CA LEU A 274 -6.58 -14.22 -6.05
C LEU A 274 -5.88 -14.36 -7.41
N GLY A 275 -6.64 -14.26 -8.51
CA GLY A 275 -6.09 -14.33 -9.86
C GLY A 275 -5.11 -13.19 -10.15
N SER A 276 -5.48 -11.97 -9.79
CA SER A 276 -4.60 -10.80 -9.94
C SER A 276 -3.36 -10.88 -9.05
N LEU A 277 -3.48 -11.31 -7.79
CA LEU A 277 -2.34 -11.57 -6.91
C LEU A 277 -1.40 -12.63 -7.51
N GLY A 278 -1.94 -13.73 -8.03
CA GLY A 278 -1.15 -14.78 -8.67
C GLY A 278 -0.30 -14.25 -9.81
N VAL A 279 -0.91 -13.52 -10.76
CA VAL A 279 -0.19 -12.91 -11.89
C VAL A 279 0.88 -11.93 -11.41
N SER A 280 0.56 -11.06 -10.45
CA SER A 280 1.52 -10.10 -9.91
C SER A 280 2.70 -10.75 -9.21
N ILE A 281 2.49 -11.86 -8.49
CA ILE A 281 3.57 -12.61 -7.84
C ILE A 281 4.50 -13.21 -8.89
N LEU A 282 3.96 -13.83 -9.94
CA LEU A 282 4.74 -14.42 -11.03
C LEU A 282 5.62 -13.38 -11.73
N LEU A 283 5.04 -12.23 -12.10
CA LEU A 283 5.76 -11.17 -12.80
C LEU A 283 6.85 -10.51 -11.95
N THR A 284 6.65 -10.44 -10.64
CA THR A 284 7.56 -9.73 -9.73
C THR A 284 8.60 -10.62 -9.06
N ASN A 285 8.45 -11.95 -9.13
CA ASN A 285 9.38 -12.88 -8.48
C ASN A 285 10.84 -12.72 -8.91
N PRO A 286 11.15 -12.48 -10.20
CA PRO A 286 12.52 -12.21 -10.63
C PRO A 286 13.19 -11.06 -9.88
N PHE A 287 12.47 -9.96 -9.70
CA PHE A 287 12.98 -8.77 -9.01
C PHE A 287 13.08 -8.99 -7.51
N ASP A 288 12.16 -9.76 -6.93
CA ASP A 288 12.20 -10.12 -5.51
C ASP A 288 13.42 -10.99 -5.18
N VAL A 289 13.74 -11.99 -6.00
CA VAL A 289 14.97 -12.80 -5.88
C VAL A 289 16.21 -11.91 -5.98
N LEU A 290 16.20 -10.96 -6.92
CA LEU A 290 17.30 -10.03 -7.16
C LEU A 290 17.55 -9.12 -5.95
N VAL A 291 16.49 -8.50 -5.41
CA VAL A 291 16.55 -7.67 -4.19
C VAL A 291 17.09 -8.49 -3.02
N THR A 292 16.55 -9.69 -2.79
CA THR A 292 17.00 -10.54 -1.67
C THR A 292 18.49 -10.88 -1.78
N LYS A 293 19.00 -11.25 -2.96
CA LYS A 293 20.43 -11.55 -3.16
C LYS A 293 21.32 -10.31 -3.03
N LEU A 294 20.89 -9.17 -3.56
CA LEU A 294 21.63 -7.92 -3.45
C LEU A 294 21.72 -7.43 -2.00
N ALA A 295 20.67 -7.64 -1.21
CA ALA A 295 20.60 -7.22 0.20
C ALA A 295 21.40 -8.15 1.14
N THR A 296 21.47 -9.45 0.82
CA THR A 296 22.05 -10.47 1.72
C THR A 296 23.48 -10.87 1.39
N GLN A 297 24.11 -10.24 0.39
CA GLN A 297 25.46 -10.56 -0.06
C GLN A 297 26.55 -10.15 0.95
N ARG A 298 27.62 -10.95 1.02
CA ARG A 298 28.80 -10.71 1.88
C ARG A 298 29.98 -10.07 1.13
N ASN A 299 30.41 -10.67 0.02
CA ASN A 299 31.68 -10.33 -0.64
C ASN A 299 31.59 -9.23 -1.71
N GLU A 300 30.52 -8.42 -1.69
CA GLU A 300 30.21 -7.43 -2.73
C GLU A 300 30.27 -7.98 -4.18
N THR A 301 30.04 -9.29 -4.34
CA THR A 301 30.08 -10.01 -5.63
C THR A 301 29.09 -9.42 -6.63
N TYR A 302 27.96 -8.90 -6.13
CA TYR A 302 26.95 -8.24 -6.92
C TYR A 302 27.11 -6.73 -6.81
N THR A 303 27.80 -6.12 -7.78
CA THR A 303 28.05 -4.66 -7.77
C THR A 303 26.82 -3.85 -8.16
N ASN A 304 26.03 -4.36 -9.10
CA ASN A 304 24.84 -3.71 -9.64
C ASN A 304 23.77 -4.76 -10.03
N PRO A 305 22.48 -4.37 -10.14
CA PRO A 305 21.38 -5.29 -10.40
C PRO A 305 21.49 -6.07 -11.72
N PHE A 306 22.03 -5.48 -12.79
CA PHE A 306 22.17 -6.15 -14.08
C PHE A 306 23.26 -7.23 -14.04
N GLN A 307 24.40 -6.93 -13.42
CA GLN A 307 25.46 -7.91 -13.20
C GLN A 307 24.94 -9.05 -12.32
N ALA A 308 24.21 -8.74 -11.26
CA ALA A 308 23.62 -9.73 -10.37
C ALA A 308 22.64 -10.64 -11.11
N PHE A 309 21.73 -10.07 -11.90
CA PHE A 309 20.82 -10.85 -12.73
C PHE A 309 21.58 -11.79 -13.69
N LYS A 310 22.53 -11.25 -14.46
CA LYS A 310 23.36 -12.04 -15.38
C LYS A 310 24.09 -13.18 -14.66
N PHE A 311 24.65 -12.89 -13.48
CA PHE A 311 25.38 -13.87 -12.68
C PHE A 311 24.46 -14.97 -12.14
N ILE A 312 23.27 -14.63 -11.65
CA ILE A 312 22.30 -15.62 -11.16
C ILE A 312 21.85 -16.53 -12.31
N VAL A 313 21.54 -15.97 -13.49
CA VAL A 313 21.15 -16.78 -14.65
C VAL A 313 22.28 -17.69 -15.09
N SER A 314 23.53 -17.20 -15.15
CA SER A 314 24.66 -18.01 -15.64
C SER A 314 25.09 -19.09 -14.67
N GLN A 315 25.01 -18.86 -13.36
CA GLN A 315 25.50 -19.79 -12.34
C GLN A 315 24.38 -20.67 -11.77
N GLU A 316 23.22 -20.10 -11.44
CA GLU A 316 22.12 -20.81 -10.76
C GLU A 316 20.97 -21.19 -11.71
N GLY A 317 20.94 -20.61 -12.92
CA GLY A 317 19.94 -20.88 -13.94
C GLY A 317 18.66 -20.04 -13.81
N TRP A 318 17.86 -20.04 -14.88
CA TRP A 318 16.56 -19.34 -14.94
C TRP A 318 15.56 -19.80 -13.89
N SER A 319 15.61 -21.08 -13.52
CA SER A 319 14.75 -21.65 -12.47
C SER A 319 14.94 -20.96 -11.12
N LYS A 320 16.16 -20.48 -10.82
CA LYS A 320 16.41 -19.72 -9.59
C LYS A 320 15.69 -18.37 -9.60
N ILE A 321 15.65 -17.67 -10.72
CA ILE A 321 15.01 -16.36 -10.83
C ILE A 321 13.49 -16.50 -10.83
N ILE A 322 12.96 -17.47 -11.57
CA ILE A 322 11.52 -17.59 -11.80
C ILE A 322 10.85 -18.34 -10.66
N ALA A 323 11.40 -19.47 -10.20
CA ALA A 323 10.72 -20.40 -9.30
C ALA A 323 11.20 -20.35 -7.83
N SER A 324 12.32 -19.66 -7.53
CA SER A 324 12.84 -19.64 -6.15
C SER A 324 11.85 -18.99 -5.19
N ALA A 325 11.48 -19.78 -4.18
CA ALA A 325 10.54 -19.42 -3.12
C ALA A 325 9.15 -18.94 -3.59
N ILE A 326 8.75 -19.30 -4.82
CA ILE A 326 7.48 -18.86 -5.38
C ILE A 326 6.29 -19.43 -4.61
N SER A 327 6.39 -20.68 -4.15
CA SER A 327 5.35 -21.33 -3.36
C SER A 327 5.14 -20.65 -2.01
N GLN A 328 6.20 -20.18 -1.36
CA GLN A 328 6.08 -19.40 -0.11
C GLN A 328 5.42 -18.05 -0.34
N ARG A 329 5.72 -17.36 -1.46
CA ARG A 329 5.03 -16.11 -1.82
C ARG A 329 3.55 -16.36 -2.10
N ILE A 330 3.23 -17.35 -2.93
CA ILE A 330 1.84 -17.72 -3.26
C ILE A 330 1.09 -18.08 -1.96
N GLY A 331 1.65 -18.95 -1.13
CA GLY A 331 1.05 -19.35 0.14
C GLY A 331 0.80 -18.16 1.09
N PHE A 332 1.79 -17.27 1.23
CA PHE A 332 1.66 -16.06 2.05
C PHE A 332 0.52 -15.16 1.56
N TYR A 333 0.50 -14.79 0.28
CA TYR A 333 -0.52 -13.88 -0.26
C TYR A 333 -1.90 -14.52 -0.35
N PHE A 334 -1.98 -15.82 -0.64
CA PHE A 334 -3.25 -16.55 -0.67
C PHE A 334 -3.89 -16.61 0.72
N LEU A 335 -3.14 -17.03 1.73
CA LEU A 335 -3.65 -17.11 3.11
C LEU A 335 -3.97 -15.71 3.65
N LYS A 336 -3.13 -14.72 3.37
CA LYS A 336 -3.41 -13.32 3.70
C LYS A 336 -4.72 -12.85 3.06
N GLY A 337 -4.89 -13.07 1.75
CA GLY A 337 -6.12 -12.72 1.03
C GLY A 337 -7.36 -13.42 1.59
N LEU A 338 -7.25 -14.69 1.95
CA LEU A 338 -8.33 -15.46 2.57
C LEU A 338 -8.74 -14.89 3.93
N VAL A 339 -7.78 -14.55 4.79
CA VAL A 339 -8.05 -13.93 6.10
C VAL A 339 -8.74 -12.57 5.91
N PHE A 340 -8.20 -11.73 5.03
CA PHE A 340 -8.81 -10.42 4.73
C PHE A 340 -10.24 -10.60 4.23
N PHE A 341 -10.46 -11.43 3.21
CA PHE A 341 -11.79 -11.65 2.66
C PHE A 341 -12.80 -12.21 3.68
N SER A 342 -12.34 -13.07 4.60
CA SER A 342 -13.22 -13.73 5.58
C SER A 342 -13.58 -12.84 6.76
N TYR A 343 -12.62 -12.02 7.23
CA TYR A 343 -12.74 -11.31 8.51
C TYR A 343 -12.80 -9.79 8.39
N GLN A 344 -12.47 -9.20 7.24
CA GLN A 344 -12.44 -7.75 7.08
C GLN A 344 -13.74 -7.09 7.55
N ASP A 345 -14.90 -7.43 6.97
CA ASP A 345 -16.17 -6.79 7.34
C ASP A 345 -16.47 -6.89 8.84
N ARG A 346 -16.17 -8.05 9.46
CA ARG A 346 -16.41 -8.27 10.89
C ARG A 346 -15.48 -7.43 11.77
N VAL A 347 -14.20 -7.32 11.40
CA VAL A 347 -13.24 -6.50 12.16
C VAL A 347 -13.59 -5.02 12.00
N TYR A 348 -13.99 -4.59 10.81
CA TYR A 348 -14.47 -3.22 10.58
C TYR A 348 -15.71 -2.91 11.42
N GLN A 349 -16.69 -3.81 11.47
CA GLN A 349 -17.88 -3.66 12.33
C GLN A 349 -17.50 -3.61 13.80
N MET A 350 -16.64 -4.51 14.28
CA MET A 350 -16.16 -4.51 15.66
C MET A 350 -15.50 -3.18 16.05
N PHE A 351 -14.63 -2.63 15.20
CA PHE A 351 -14.02 -1.32 15.43
C PHE A 351 -15.04 -0.19 15.35
N HIS A 352 -15.98 -0.26 14.41
CA HIS A 352 -17.04 0.72 14.32
C HIS A 352 -17.82 0.75 15.63
N ASP A 353 -18.38 -0.39 16.06
CA ASP A 353 -19.18 -0.51 17.28
C ASP A 353 -18.40 -0.10 18.54
N ALA A 354 -17.11 -0.46 18.64
CA ALA A 354 -16.28 -0.12 19.79
C ALA A 354 -16.00 1.39 19.95
N PHE A 355 -16.01 2.16 18.85
CA PHE A 355 -15.65 3.58 18.84
C PHE A 355 -16.79 4.51 18.39
N SER A 356 -17.94 3.97 17.95
CA SER A 356 -19.12 4.73 17.54
C SER A 356 -20.22 4.81 18.60
N TYR A 357 -20.17 3.95 19.63
CA TYR A 357 -21.08 4.05 20.78
C TYR A 357 -20.75 5.27 21.65
N GLU A 358 -21.59 6.29 21.53
CA GLU A 358 -21.82 7.36 22.51
C GLU A 358 -23.32 7.46 22.81
#